data_AF-A0AAV4GBY6-F1
#
_entry.id   AF-A0AAV4GBY6-F1
#
_cell.length_a   1.000
_cell.length_b   1.000
_cell.length_c   1.000
_cell.angle_alpha   90.00
_cell.angle_beta   90.00
_cell.angle_gamma   90.00
#
_symmetry.space_group_name_H-M   'P 1'
#
loop_
_entity.id
_entity.type
_entity.pdbx_description
1 polymer ?
#
loop_
_entity_poly.entity_id
_entity_poly.type
_entity_poly.pdbx_seq_one_letter_code
_entity_poly.pdbx_strand_id
1 'polypeptide(L)'
;MGTCMAPTYANIFMGAIEAGSLCAFPDKPLIWLRYIDDIFLIWTHGRAKLESFIAHANTFHPTIKFTSSISDTQIPFLDVMVSLKNNTLHTDLYSKPTDTFNYLHWSSCHPFHTKSSIPYSLAFRLIRICSCEETLTRRLTELTEHLKRRGFSLKHIQKAILKAKETPRSTAIQRRRLPETQKNRIPFVITYNPALPNISSILKKYFPILHTSPRCRRAIPHLPMAAFRRPKNLRDSLVHANIQKTHICGSRPCNIRRCLTCKLITTTSQFTSTVTGKTYNILHNL
;
A
#
# COMPACT_ATOMS: atom_id res chain seq x y z
N MET A 1 -4.13 -2.85 -9.62
CA MET A 1 -4.96 -2.61 -10.82
C MET A 1 -5.16 -1.11 -10.92
N GLY A 2 -5.11 -0.55 -12.13
CA GLY A 2 -5.11 0.90 -12.38
C GLY A 2 -3.81 1.35 -13.05
N THR A 3 -3.90 2.40 -13.87
CA THR A 3 -2.75 3.05 -14.50
C THR A 3 -1.87 3.68 -13.41
N CYS A 4 -0.54 3.47 -13.44
CA CYS A 4 0.39 3.92 -12.39
C CYS A 4 0.28 5.41 -12.04
N MET A 5 -0.12 6.25 -13.00
CA MET A 5 -0.22 7.70 -12.82
C MET A 5 -1.57 8.17 -12.27
N ALA A 6 -2.62 7.35 -12.32
CA ALA A 6 -3.97 7.78 -11.94
C ALA A 6 -4.06 8.26 -10.47
N PRO A 7 -3.50 7.58 -9.47
CA PRO A 7 -3.56 8.05 -8.09
C PRO A 7 -2.90 9.42 -7.89
N THR A 8 -1.81 9.70 -8.62
CA THR A 8 -1.14 11.00 -8.53
C THR A 8 -2.02 12.12 -9.10
N TYR A 9 -2.63 11.91 -10.26
CA TYR A 9 -3.55 12.90 -10.84
C TYR A 9 -4.78 13.12 -9.95
N ALA A 10 -5.38 12.05 -9.44
CA ALA A 10 -6.50 12.15 -8.51
C ALA A 10 -6.13 12.94 -7.25
N ASN A 11 -4.95 12.68 -6.67
CA ASN A 11 -4.48 13.39 -5.50
C ASN A 11 -4.24 14.89 -5.74
N ILE A 12 -3.69 15.26 -6.89
CA ILE A 12 -3.47 16.66 -7.27
C ILE A 12 -4.81 17.38 -7.45
N PHE A 13 -5.71 16.76 -8.22
CA PHE A 13 -7.02 17.33 -8.51
C PHE A 13 -7.85 17.53 -7.24
N MET A 14 -7.96 16.48 -6.41
CA MET A 14 -8.66 16.57 -5.12
C MET A 14 -7.99 17.57 -4.17
N GLY A 15 -6.66 17.63 -4.15
CA GLY A 15 -5.93 18.63 -3.37
C GLY A 15 -6.29 20.08 -3.73
N ALA A 16 -6.52 20.38 -5.01
CA ALA A 16 -6.94 21.70 -5.45
C ALA A 16 -8.38 22.04 -5.02
N ILE A 17 -9.30 21.07 -5.17
CA ILE A 17 -10.70 21.22 -4.71
C ILE A 17 -10.74 21.46 -3.20
N GLU A 18 -10.03 20.64 -2.43
CA GLU A 18 -9.97 20.71 -0.98
C GLU A 18 -9.39 22.03 -0.49
N ALA A 19 -8.28 22.48 -1.08
CA ALA A 19 -7.66 23.75 -0.74
C ALA A 19 -8.64 24.91 -0.98
N GLY A 20 -9.35 24.90 -2.10
CA GLY A 20 -10.37 25.89 -2.42
C GLY A 20 -11.54 25.87 -1.44
N SER A 21 -12.14 24.70 -1.18
CA SER A 21 -13.28 24.58 -0.25
C SER A 21 -12.90 24.93 1.18
N LEU A 22 -11.71 24.50 1.63
CA LEU A 22 -11.21 24.81 2.96
C LEU A 22 -10.89 26.30 3.09
N CYS A 23 -10.36 26.96 2.05
CA CYS A 23 -10.05 28.38 2.10
C CYS A 23 -11.34 29.24 2.18
N ALA A 24 -12.35 28.90 1.38
CA ALA A 24 -13.57 29.69 1.20
C ALA A 24 -14.54 29.66 2.41
N PHE A 25 -14.49 28.61 3.24
CA PHE A 25 -15.37 28.50 4.42
C PHE A 25 -14.75 29.14 5.67
N PRO A 26 -15.47 29.94 6.48
CA PRO A 26 -14.87 30.71 7.58
C PRO A 26 -14.30 29.83 8.70
N ASP A 27 -15.05 28.83 9.16
CA ASP A 27 -14.62 27.90 10.21
C ASP A 27 -13.75 26.78 9.63
N LYS A 28 -12.67 26.39 10.32
CA LYS A 28 -11.71 25.39 9.83
C LYS A 28 -11.76 24.13 10.69
N PRO A 29 -11.57 22.93 10.10
CA PRO A 29 -11.43 21.72 10.89
C PRO A 29 -10.14 21.79 11.73
N LEU A 30 -10.18 21.26 12.95
CA LEU A 30 -9.01 21.14 13.83
C LEU A 30 -7.96 20.21 13.22
N ILE A 31 -8.42 19.12 12.62
CA ILE A 31 -7.59 18.14 11.92
C ILE A 31 -8.23 17.88 10.56
N TRP A 32 -7.43 17.86 9.50
CA TRP A 32 -7.84 17.40 8.16
C TRP A 32 -6.77 16.45 7.62
N LEU A 33 -7.10 15.18 7.52
CA LEU A 33 -6.23 14.14 6.99
C LEU A 33 -6.90 13.46 5.81
N ARG A 34 -6.16 13.30 4.72
CA ARG A 34 -6.65 12.58 3.54
C ARG A 34 -5.75 11.42 3.19
N TYR A 35 -6.37 10.29 2.88
CA TYR A 35 -5.72 9.14 2.29
C TYR A 35 -6.46 8.73 1.01
N ILE A 36 -5.89 9.12 -0.14
CA ILE A 36 -6.51 8.95 -1.46
C ILE A 36 -7.92 9.59 -1.46
N ASP A 37 -8.97 8.78 -1.39
CA ASP A 37 -10.38 9.21 -1.45
C ASP A 37 -11.01 9.37 -0.07
N ASP A 38 -10.41 8.81 0.98
CA ASP A 38 -10.94 8.85 2.35
C ASP A 38 -10.41 10.08 3.11
N ILE A 39 -11.32 10.81 3.76
CA ILE A 39 -11.00 12.00 4.57
C ILE A 39 -11.40 11.75 6.02
N PHE A 40 -10.48 12.06 6.93
CA PHE A 40 -10.73 12.14 8.37
C PHE A 40 -10.59 13.58 8.81
N LEU A 41 -11.60 14.09 9.50
CA LEU A 41 -11.56 15.43 10.08
C LEU A 41 -12.08 15.44 11.52
N ILE A 42 -11.59 16.42 12.29
CA ILE A 42 -12.13 16.75 13.61
C ILE A 42 -12.71 18.16 13.52
N TRP A 43 -13.99 18.29 13.88
CA TRP A 43 -14.72 19.55 13.84
C TRP A 43 -15.09 20.01 15.23
N THR A 44 -14.82 21.28 15.54
CA THR A 44 -15.01 21.86 16.88
C THR A 44 -16.03 23.01 16.90
N HIS A 45 -16.60 23.38 15.74
CA HIS A 45 -17.53 24.51 15.63
C HIS A 45 -19.01 24.09 15.69
N GLY A 46 -19.30 22.91 16.23
CA GLY A 46 -20.66 22.40 16.37
C GLY A 46 -21.26 21.78 15.10
N ARG A 47 -22.30 20.98 15.29
CA ARG A 47 -22.88 20.10 14.26
C ARG A 47 -23.48 20.86 13.07
N ALA A 48 -24.24 21.91 13.34
CA ALA A 48 -24.90 22.69 12.28
C ALA A 48 -23.88 23.34 11.31
N LYS A 49 -22.77 23.86 11.86
CA LYS A 49 -21.69 24.42 11.03
C LYS A 49 -20.93 23.35 10.25
N LEU A 50 -20.78 22.13 10.79
CA LEU A 50 -20.19 21.01 10.06
C LEU A 50 -21.06 20.63 8.85
N GLU A 51 -22.37 20.55 9.02
CA GLU A 51 -23.29 20.22 7.92
C GLU A 51 -23.30 21.32 6.86
N SER A 52 -23.27 22.59 7.27
CA SER A 52 -23.10 23.73 6.37
C SER A 52 -21.77 23.66 5.60
N PHE A 53 -20.68 23.30 6.27
CA PHE A 53 -19.38 23.09 5.63
C PHE A 53 -19.42 21.97 4.58
N ILE A 54 -20.03 20.83 4.90
CA ILE A 54 -20.16 19.70 3.97
C ILE A 54 -21.03 20.08 2.76
N ALA A 55 -22.13 20.80 2.99
CA ALA A 55 -22.97 21.31 1.92
C ALA A 55 -22.19 22.28 1.02
N HIS A 56 -21.41 23.19 1.61
CA HIS A 56 -20.54 24.12 0.88
C HIS A 56 -19.47 23.36 0.06
N ALA A 57 -18.76 22.40 0.64
CA ALA A 57 -17.77 21.60 -0.06
C ALA A 57 -18.37 20.87 -1.28
N ASN A 58 -19.63 20.43 -1.16
CA ASN A 58 -20.39 19.82 -2.24
C ASN A 58 -20.82 20.77 -3.36
N THR A 59 -20.66 22.09 -3.21
CA THR A 59 -20.89 23.08 -4.28
C THR A 59 -19.65 23.31 -5.15
N PHE A 60 -18.46 22.94 -4.68
CA PHE A 60 -17.19 23.32 -5.31
C PHE A 60 -16.94 22.64 -6.66
N HIS A 61 -17.56 21.48 -6.89
CA HIS A 61 -17.48 20.78 -8.17
C HIS A 61 -18.84 20.17 -8.55
N PRO A 62 -19.25 20.25 -9.83
CA PRO A 62 -20.54 19.72 -10.28
C PRO A 62 -20.66 18.20 -10.06
N THR A 63 -19.59 17.45 -10.30
CA THR A 63 -19.62 15.97 -10.31
C THR A 63 -18.97 15.29 -9.10
N ILE A 64 -18.15 16.01 -8.31
CA ILE A 64 -17.51 15.42 -7.12
C ILE A 64 -18.35 15.78 -5.93
N LYS A 65 -18.80 14.76 -5.19
CA LYS A 65 -19.60 14.93 -3.97
C LYS A 65 -18.94 14.17 -2.81
N PHE A 66 -18.82 14.85 -1.68
CA PHE A 66 -18.39 14.31 -0.41
C PHE A 66 -19.58 13.66 0.30
N THR A 67 -19.44 12.36 0.57
CA THR A 67 -20.32 11.63 1.48
C THR A 67 -19.71 11.60 2.87
N SER A 68 -20.48 11.88 3.90
CA SER A 68 -20.00 11.96 5.28
C SER A 68 -20.68 10.96 6.20
N SER A 69 -19.89 10.26 7.01
CA SER A 69 -20.32 9.65 8.27
C SER A 69 -19.82 10.53 9.42
N ILE A 70 -20.70 10.84 10.37
CA ILE A 70 -20.38 11.77 11.46
C ILE A 70 -20.76 11.10 12.78
N SER A 71 -19.86 11.18 13.75
CA SER A 71 -20.05 10.59 15.08
C SER A 71 -19.32 11.43 16.11
N ASP A 72 -19.95 11.63 17.26
CA ASP A 72 -19.38 12.39 18.37
C ASP A 72 -18.51 11.51 19.29
N THR A 73 -18.59 10.18 19.13
CA THR A 73 -17.96 9.21 20.04
C THR A 73 -16.87 8.39 19.38
N GLN A 74 -17.14 7.82 18.20
CA GLN A 74 -16.17 7.00 17.47
C GLN A 74 -16.49 6.89 15.98
N ILE A 75 -15.45 6.80 15.16
CA ILE A 75 -15.57 6.65 13.71
C ILE A 75 -14.41 5.80 13.15
N PRO A 76 -14.68 4.85 12.23
CA PRO A 76 -13.62 4.16 11.52
C PRO A 76 -12.98 5.07 10.47
N PHE A 77 -11.66 5.04 10.40
CA PHE A 77 -10.88 5.63 9.30
C PHE A 77 -9.80 4.62 8.87
N LEU A 78 -9.88 4.17 7.61
CA LEU A 78 -9.06 3.08 7.09
C LEU A 78 -9.15 1.81 7.97
N ASP A 79 -8.03 1.40 8.57
CA ASP A 79 -7.91 0.26 9.47
C ASP A 79 -7.88 0.65 10.95
N VAL A 80 -8.28 1.88 11.28
CA VAL A 80 -8.24 2.41 12.64
C VAL A 80 -9.64 2.84 13.06
N MET A 81 -10.10 2.36 14.22
CA MET A 81 -11.26 2.92 14.91
C MET A 81 -10.74 4.04 15.81
N VAL A 82 -11.14 5.28 15.51
CA VAL A 82 -10.82 6.45 16.33
C VAL A 82 -11.99 6.70 17.27
N SER A 83 -11.73 6.79 18.57
CA SER A 83 -12.74 7.06 19.59
C SER A 83 -12.32 8.24 20.46
N LEU A 84 -13.29 9.05 20.88
CA LEU A 84 -13.11 10.16 21.80
C LEU A 84 -13.57 9.73 23.19
N LYS A 85 -12.65 9.73 24.16
CA LYS A 85 -12.96 9.48 25.57
C LYS A 85 -12.25 10.52 26.42
N ASN A 86 -12.97 11.19 27.31
CA ASN A 86 -12.42 12.23 28.20
C ASN A 86 -11.57 13.27 27.44
N ASN A 87 -12.10 13.79 26.32
CA ASN A 87 -11.43 14.73 25.41
C ASN A 87 -10.09 14.25 24.82
N THR A 88 -9.81 12.95 24.90
CA THR A 88 -8.60 12.33 24.35
C THR A 88 -8.97 11.32 23.27
N LEU A 89 -8.20 11.32 22.18
CA LEU A 89 -8.38 10.36 21.10
C LEU A 89 -7.69 9.04 21.45
N HIS A 90 -8.46 7.96 21.33
CA HIS A 90 -8.00 6.59 21.45
C HIS A 90 -8.17 5.87 20.13
N THR A 91 -7.22 4.99 19.82
CA THR A 91 -7.18 4.24 18.56
C THR A 91 -7.20 2.74 18.84
N ASP A 92 -8.00 2.01 18.07
CA ASP A 92 -8.09 0.54 18.05
C ASP A 92 -8.05 0.05 16.59
N LEU A 93 -7.75 -1.23 16.36
CA LEU A 93 -7.86 -1.85 15.05
C LEU A 93 -9.33 -1.87 14.62
N TYR A 94 -9.63 -1.29 13.46
CA TYR A 94 -10.91 -1.49 12.79
C TYR A 94 -10.79 -2.63 11.77
N SER A 95 -11.70 -3.60 11.86
CA SER A 95 -11.88 -4.66 10.87
C SER A 95 -13.28 -4.54 10.31
N LYS A 96 -13.42 -4.58 8.98
CA LYS A 96 -14.74 -4.55 8.34
C LYS A 96 -15.52 -5.80 8.77
N PRO A 97 -16.86 -5.74 8.89
CA PRO A 97 -17.68 -6.92 9.22
C PRO A 97 -17.49 -8.08 8.23
N THR A 98 -17.06 -7.78 7.00
CA THR A 98 -16.76 -8.76 5.95
C THR A 98 -15.36 -9.35 6.04
N ASP A 99 -14.51 -8.91 6.98
CA ASP A 99 -13.16 -9.46 7.15
C ASP A 99 -13.25 -10.86 7.76
N THR A 100 -12.74 -11.84 7.02
CA THR A 100 -12.73 -13.25 7.41
C THR A 100 -11.44 -13.65 8.12
N PHE A 101 -10.49 -12.72 8.27
CA PHE A 101 -9.16 -12.97 8.84
C PHE A 101 -8.43 -14.13 8.16
N ASN A 102 -8.61 -14.25 6.84
CA ASN A 102 -8.08 -15.35 6.02
C ASN A 102 -6.57 -15.18 5.75
N TYR A 103 -5.76 -15.19 6.81
CA TYR A 103 -4.31 -15.09 6.71
C TYR A 103 -3.71 -16.30 5.98
N LEU A 104 -2.48 -16.15 5.49
CA LEU A 104 -1.78 -17.25 4.81
C LEU A 104 -1.69 -18.49 5.70
N HIS A 105 -2.14 -19.64 5.21
CA HIS A 105 -2.08 -20.89 5.98
C HIS A 105 -0.63 -21.38 6.13
N TRP A 106 -0.31 -22.00 7.27
CA TRP A 106 1.06 -22.48 7.58
C TRP A 106 1.59 -23.51 6.56
N SER A 107 0.73 -24.43 6.12
CA SER A 107 1.06 -25.43 5.10
C SER A 107 1.13 -24.88 3.67
N SER A 108 0.86 -23.59 3.46
CA SER A 108 0.89 -23.03 2.11
C SER A 108 2.31 -23.08 1.49
N CYS A 109 2.34 -23.25 0.17
CA CYS A 109 3.55 -23.30 -0.64
C CYS A 109 4.13 -21.89 -0.87
N HIS A 110 4.63 -21.29 0.20
CA HIS A 110 5.29 -19.98 0.21
C HIS A 110 6.65 -20.09 0.88
N PRO A 111 7.61 -19.20 0.52
CA PRO A 111 8.87 -19.11 1.24
C PRO A 111 8.67 -19.05 2.75
N PHE A 112 9.47 -19.80 3.50
CA PHE A 112 9.32 -19.92 4.95
C PHE A 112 9.33 -18.57 5.66
N HIS A 113 10.23 -17.67 5.25
CA HIS A 113 10.35 -16.34 5.85
C HIS A 113 9.06 -15.50 5.71
N THR A 114 8.33 -15.64 4.60
CA THR A 114 7.05 -14.95 4.37
C THR A 114 5.99 -15.40 5.37
N LYS A 115 5.90 -16.72 5.62
CA LYS A 115 4.97 -17.27 6.61
C LYS A 115 5.40 -16.89 8.02
N SER A 116 6.69 -17.08 8.33
CA SER A 116 7.27 -16.82 9.63
C SER A 116 7.14 -15.36 10.08
N SER A 117 7.11 -14.39 9.15
CA SER A 117 7.01 -12.97 9.47
C SER A 117 5.58 -12.49 9.77
N ILE A 118 4.55 -13.26 9.42
CA ILE A 118 3.14 -12.84 9.55
C ILE A 118 2.77 -12.51 11.00
N PRO A 119 3.00 -13.40 11.98
CA PRO A 119 2.61 -13.11 13.37
C PRO A 119 3.27 -11.84 13.92
N TYR A 120 4.56 -11.67 13.66
CA TYR A 120 5.30 -10.47 14.07
C TYR A 120 4.73 -9.21 13.42
N SER A 121 4.50 -9.24 12.10
CA SER A 121 4.03 -8.06 11.35
C SER A 121 2.63 -7.62 11.79
N LEU A 122 1.74 -8.58 12.07
CA LEU A 122 0.39 -8.31 12.56
C LEU A 122 0.41 -7.79 14.00
N ALA A 123 1.20 -8.40 14.89
CA ALA A 123 1.36 -7.91 16.27
C ALA A 123 1.96 -6.50 16.30
N PHE A 124 2.98 -6.24 15.47
CA PHE A 124 3.60 -4.93 15.34
C PHE A 124 2.63 -3.88 14.77
N ARG A 125 1.68 -4.27 13.91
CA ARG A 125 0.57 -3.40 13.48
C ARG A 125 -0.36 -3.06 14.64
N LEU A 126 -0.73 -4.04 15.47
CA LEU A 126 -1.56 -3.79 16.66
C LEU A 126 -0.89 -2.83 17.64
N ILE A 127 0.42 -2.99 17.90
CA ILE A 127 1.17 -2.09 18.80
C ILE A 127 1.19 -0.64 18.28
N ARG A 128 1.26 -0.45 16.95
CA ARG A 128 1.21 0.89 16.34
C ARG A 128 -0.18 1.52 16.49
N ILE A 129 -1.22 0.75 16.23
CA ILE A 129 -2.59 1.24 16.18
C ILE A 129 -3.17 1.41 17.58
N CYS A 130 -3.08 0.41 18.45
CA CYS A 130 -3.76 0.42 19.75
C CYS A 130 -3.12 1.45 20.68
N SER A 131 -3.90 2.42 21.18
CA SER A 131 -3.40 3.43 22.11
C SER A 131 -3.47 3.01 23.58
N CYS A 132 -4.24 1.97 23.90
CA CYS A 132 -4.48 1.48 25.26
C CYS A 132 -3.98 0.03 25.42
N GLU A 133 -3.30 -0.28 26.53
CA GLU A 133 -2.72 -1.61 26.78
C GLU A 133 -3.79 -2.70 26.95
N GLU A 134 -4.93 -2.37 27.56
CA GLU A 134 -6.05 -3.30 27.71
C GLU A 134 -6.60 -3.72 26.34
N THR A 135 -6.82 -2.72 25.47
CA THR A 135 -7.28 -2.96 24.10
C THR A 135 -6.24 -3.75 23.30
N LEU A 136 -4.95 -3.39 23.43
CA LEU A 136 -3.87 -4.11 22.78
C LEU A 136 -3.83 -5.59 23.22
N THR A 137 -3.97 -5.85 24.51
CA THR A 137 -3.97 -7.22 25.06
C THR A 137 -5.13 -8.03 24.51
N ARG A 138 -6.35 -7.46 24.50
CA ARG A 138 -7.52 -8.09 23.88
C ARG A 138 -7.28 -8.42 22.41
N ARG A 139 -6.78 -7.46 21.62
CA ARG A 139 -6.50 -7.65 20.19
C ARG A 139 -5.40 -8.68 19.92
N LEU A 140 -4.39 -8.78 20.78
CA LEU A 140 -3.34 -9.80 20.66
C LEU A 140 -3.88 -11.21 20.96
N THR A 141 -4.82 -11.34 21.89
CA THR A 141 -5.53 -12.60 22.15
C THR A 141 -6.36 -13.02 20.95
N GLU A 142 -7.16 -12.10 20.39
CA GLU A 142 -7.93 -12.35 19.15
C GLU A 142 -7.01 -12.77 17.99
N LEU A 143 -5.90 -12.05 17.78
CA LEU A 143 -4.91 -12.37 16.76
C LEU A 143 -4.32 -13.78 16.95
N THR A 144 -4.07 -14.18 18.19
CA THR A 144 -3.53 -15.51 18.51
C THR A 144 -4.51 -16.59 18.07
N GLU A 145 -5.79 -16.45 18.37
CA GLU A 145 -6.82 -17.40 17.95
C GLU A 145 -6.98 -17.41 16.42
N HIS A 146 -6.88 -16.26 15.76
CA HIS A 146 -6.94 -16.21 14.31
C HIS A 146 -5.77 -16.96 13.67
N LEU A 147 -4.54 -16.77 14.18
CA LEU A 147 -3.35 -17.45 13.65
C LEU A 147 -3.33 -18.95 13.95
N LYS A 148 -3.82 -19.39 15.13
CA LYS A 148 -4.00 -20.81 15.44
C LYS A 148 -4.89 -21.49 14.41
N ARG A 149 -6.04 -20.88 14.07
CA ARG A 149 -6.94 -21.37 13.01
C ARG A 149 -6.28 -21.49 11.63
N ARG A 150 -5.13 -20.82 11.41
CA ARG A 150 -4.34 -20.89 10.18
C ARG A 150 -3.16 -21.86 10.25
N GLY A 151 -3.09 -22.68 11.30
CA GLY A 151 -2.09 -23.73 11.49
C GLY A 151 -0.75 -23.26 12.04
N PHE A 152 -0.66 -22.03 12.55
CA PHE A 152 0.57 -21.56 13.22
C PHE A 152 0.66 -22.15 14.63
N SER A 153 1.85 -22.63 15.03
CA SER A 153 2.06 -23.14 16.38
C SER A 153 2.02 -22.02 17.42
N LEU A 154 1.45 -22.30 18.59
CA LEU A 154 1.34 -21.33 19.69
C LEU A 154 2.71 -20.76 20.09
N LYS A 155 3.74 -21.62 20.19
CA LYS A 155 5.12 -21.22 20.50
C LYS A 155 5.67 -20.19 19.51
N HIS A 156 5.38 -20.36 18.21
CA HIS A 156 5.82 -19.42 17.17
C HIS A 156 5.09 -18.08 17.27
N ILE A 157 3.78 -18.11 17.49
CA ILE A 157 2.95 -16.91 17.66
C ILE A 157 3.43 -16.11 18.87
N GLN A 158 3.56 -16.75 20.04
CA GLN A 158 3.98 -16.09 21.28
C GLN A 158 5.37 -15.48 21.15
N LYS A 159 6.34 -16.22 20.59
CA LYS A 159 7.68 -15.69 20.33
C LYS A 159 7.64 -14.42 19.47
N ALA A 160 6.80 -14.41 18.43
CA ALA A 160 6.66 -13.26 17.55
C ALA A 160 5.97 -12.07 18.22
N ILE A 161 4.95 -12.31 19.05
CA ILE A 161 4.26 -11.26 19.83
C ILE A 161 5.21 -10.66 20.85
N LEU A 162 5.95 -11.48 21.61
CA LEU A 162 6.93 -11.00 22.59
C LEU A 162 7.97 -10.11 21.91
N LYS A 163 8.54 -10.57 20.79
CA LYS A 163 9.47 -9.78 19.99
C LYS A 163 8.87 -8.46 19.48
N ALA A 164 7.58 -8.44 19.14
CA ALA A 164 6.93 -7.22 18.71
C ALA A 164 6.77 -6.23 19.88
N LYS A 165 6.41 -6.73 21.07
CA LYS A 165 6.25 -5.94 22.31
C LYS A 165 7.55 -5.31 22.81
N GLU A 166 8.71 -5.84 22.44
CA GLU A 166 10.02 -5.21 22.74
C GLU A 166 10.13 -3.79 22.16
N THR A 167 9.39 -3.48 21.11
CA THR A 167 9.37 -2.12 20.54
C THR A 167 8.20 -1.33 21.12
N PRO A 168 8.45 -0.24 21.88
CA PRO A 168 7.37 0.57 22.42
C PRO A 168 6.62 1.29 21.29
N ARG A 169 5.35 1.59 21.54
CA ARG A 169 4.46 2.26 20.58
C ARG A 169 5.02 3.59 20.06
N SER A 170 5.64 4.38 20.94
CA SER A 170 6.27 5.66 20.60
C SER A 170 7.31 5.52 19.47
N THR A 171 8.11 4.47 19.51
CA THR A 171 9.07 4.14 18.45
C THR A 171 8.40 3.49 17.25
N ALA A 172 7.39 2.64 17.47
CA ALA A 172 6.71 1.92 16.39
C ALA A 172 5.95 2.84 15.42
N ILE A 173 5.43 3.98 15.91
CA ILE A 173 4.74 4.99 15.08
C ILE A 173 5.71 5.77 14.18
N GLN A 174 6.98 5.88 14.59
CA GLN A 174 7.96 6.64 13.82
C GLN A 174 8.25 5.98 12.47
N ARG A 175 8.40 6.83 11.45
CA ARG A 175 8.79 6.36 10.12
C ARG A 175 10.21 5.80 10.17
N ARG A 176 10.34 4.48 10.03
CA ARG A 176 11.65 3.83 9.93
C ARG A 176 12.39 4.33 8.69
N ARG A 177 13.55 4.96 8.90
CA ARG A 177 14.50 5.27 7.83
C ARG A 177 15.41 4.07 7.62
N LEU A 178 15.37 3.51 6.41
CA LEU A 178 16.30 2.45 6.02
C LEU A 178 17.66 3.07 5.66
N PRO A 179 18.79 2.45 6.06
CA PRO A 179 20.11 2.85 5.58
C PRO A 179 20.20 2.79 4.04
N GLU A 180 21.02 3.66 3.43
CA GLU A 180 21.29 3.70 1.98
C GLU A 180 21.63 2.30 1.43
N THR A 181 22.45 1.56 2.17
CA THR A 181 22.92 0.22 1.82
C THR A 181 21.80 -0.82 1.72
N GLN A 182 20.66 -0.61 2.40
CA GLN A 182 19.49 -1.48 2.29
C GLN A 182 18.54 -1.01 1.18
N LYS A 183 18.48 0.29 0.88
CA LYS A 183 17.65 0.84 -0.19
C LYS A 183 18.14 0.41 -1.57
N ASN A 184 19.46 0.36 -1.77
CA ASN A 184 20.07 0.11 -3.09
C ASN A 184 20.41 -1.37 -3.32
N ARG A 185 19.84 -2.30 -2.55
CA ARG A 185 20.09 -3.74 -2.75
C ARG A 185 19.40 -4.23 -4.02
N ILE A 186 20.20 -4.79 -4.92
CA ILE A 186 19.69 -5.41 -6.14
C ILE A 186 18.93 -6.69 -5.78
N PRO A 187 17.67 -6.85 -6.22
CA PRO A 187 16.94 -8.09 -6.01
C PRO A 187 17.44 -9.18 -6.97
N PHE A 188 17.85 -10.32 -6.43
CA PHE A 188 18.09 -11.53 -7.20
C PHE A 188 16.79 -12.33 -7.27
N VAL A 189 16.05 -12.15 -8.36
CA VAL A 189 14.70 -12.70 -8.52
C VAL A 189 14.75 -14.09 -9.14
N ILE A 190 14.18 -15.07 -8.46
CA ILE A 190 14.04 -16.46 -8.96
C ILE A 190 12.64 -17.00 -8.71
N THR A 191 12.23 -18.01 -9.48
CA THR A 191 10.94 -18.69 -9.25
C THR A 191 11.00 -19.50 -7.96
N TYR A 192 10.05 -19.31 -7.05
CA TYR A 192 9.96 -20.14 -5.84
C TYR A 192 9.67 -21.60 -6.20
N ASN A 193 10.42 -22.50 -5.58
CA ASN A 193 10.14 -23.93 -5.51
C ASN A 193 10.54 -24.43 -4.11
N PRO A 194 9.70 -25.23 -3.42
CA PRO A 194 10.02 -25.80 -2.11
C PRO A 194 11.33 -26.58 -2.05
N ALA A 195 11.75 -27.18 -3.17
CA ALA A 195 13.00 -27.93 -3.28
C ALA A 195 14.24 -27.04 -3.41
N LEU A 196 14.09 -25.70 -3.48
CA LEU A 196 15.24 -24.82 -3.58
C LEU A 196 16.09 -24.87 -2.31
N PRO A 197 17.44 -24.87 -2.45
CA PRO A 197 18.32 -24.71 -1.32
C PRO A 197 18.22 -23.28 -0.74
N ASN A 198 18.91 -23.04 0.36
CA ASN A 198 18.98 -21.70 0.95
C ASN A 198 19.77 -20.73 0.04
N ILE A 199 19.05 -20.07 -0.86
CA ILE A 199 19.60 -19.13 -1.85
C ILE A 199 20.35 -17.98 -1.19
N SER A 200 19.87 -17.47 -0.05
CA SER A 200 20.56 -16.42 0.70
C SER A 200 21.94 -16.87 1.18
N SER A 201 22.08 -18.14 1.58
CA SER A 201 23.38 -18.73 1.97
C SER A 201 24.30 -18.88 0.77
N ILE A 202 23.78 -19.37 -0.35
CA ILE A 202 24.53 -19.52 -1.61
C ILE A 202 25.05 -18.16 -2.08
N LEU A 203 24.19 -17.14 -2.12
CA LEU A 203 24.59 -15.79 -2.51
C LEU A 203 25.72 -15.28 -1.62
N LYS A 204 25.61 -15.43 -0.29
CA LYS A 204 26.70 -15.03 0.64
C LYS A 204 28.00 -15.76 0.36
N LYS A 205 27.95 -17.08 0.11
CA LYS A 205 29.12 -17.92 -0.13
C LYS A 205 29.86 -17.52 -1.42
N TYR A 206 29.14 -17.26 -2.50
CA TYR A 206 29.73 -17.00 -3.82
C TYR A 206 29.88 -15.51 -4.16
N PHE A 207 29.34 -14.60 -3.35
CA PHE A 207 29.47 -13.16 -3.56
C PHE A 207 30.92 -12.66 -3.62
N PRO A 208 31.86 -13.13 -2.77
CA PRO A 208 33.27 -12.73 -2.88
C PRO A 208 33.90 -13.09 -4.24
N ILE A 209 33.50 -14.23 -4.84
CA ILE A 209 34.00 -14.67 -6.15
C ILE A 209 33.50 -13.74 -7.26
N LEU A 210 32.25 -13.29 -7.20
CA LEU A 210 31.74 -12.29 -8.13
C LEU A 210 32.56 -10.99 -8.07
N HIS A 211 33.05 -10.63 -6.89
CA HIS A 211 33.85 -9.43 -6.69
C HIS A 211 35.31 -9.55 -7.17
N THR A 212 35.76 -10.74 -7.56
CA THR A 212 37.07 -10.92 -8.23
C THR A 212 37.10 -10.21 -9.59
N SER A 213 35.96 -10.14 -10.29
CA SER A 213 35.86 -9.35 -11.52
C SER A 213 35.54 -7.88 -11.23
N PRO A 214 36.37 -6.91 -11.69
CA PRO A 214 36.09 -5.48 -11.54
C PRO A 214 34.78 -5.05 -12.20
N ARG A 215 34.36 -5.72 -13.29
CA ARG A 215 33.08 -5.49 -13.96
C ARG A 215 31.91 -5.86 -13.04
N CYS A 216 31.94 -7.05 -12.45
CA CYS A 216 30.89 -7.54 -11.56
C CYS A 216 30.82 -6.76 -10.25
N ARG A 217 31.98 -6.36 -9.69
CA ARG A 217 32.04 -5.50 -8.49
C ARG A 217 31.35 -4.16 -8.72
N ARG A 218 31.55 -3.53 -9.88
CA ARG A 218 30.87 -2.28 -10.27
C ARG A 218 29.37 -2.49 -10.48
N ALA A 219 28.96 -3.59 -11.12
CA ALA A 219 27.56 -3.87 -11.41
C ALA A 219 26.75 -4.26 -10.16
N ILE A 220 27.36 -4.97 -9.20
CA ILE A 220 26.70 -5.50 -8.00
C ILE A 220 27.57 -5.14 -6.78
N PRO A 221 27.52 -3.88 -6.31
CA PRO A 221 28.39 -3.40 -5.23
C PRO A 221 28.06 -4.02 -3.87
N HIS A 222 26.81 -4.43 -3.67
CA HIS A 222 26.32 -4.98 -2.41
C HIS A 222 25.66 -6.35 -2.61
N LEU A 223 25.67 -7.17 -1.56
CA LEU A 223 25.06 -8.50 -1.60
C LEU A 223 23.59 -8.43 -2.04
N PRO A 224 23.22 -9.09 -3.16
CA PRO A 224 21.84 -9.10 -3.65
C PRO A 224 20.86 -9.66 -2.61
N MET A 225 19.62 -9.20 -2.66
CA MET A 225 18.54 -9.74 -1.85
C MET A 225 17.84 -10.85 -2.64
N ALA A 226 17.83 -12.07 -2.10
CA ALA A 226 17.04 -13.15 -2.69
C ALA A 226 15.55 -12.78 -2.65
N ALA A 227 14.93 -12.73 -3.83
CA ALA A 227 13.53 -12.45 -4.01
C ALA A 227 12.88 -13.58 -4.81
N PHE A 228 11.67 -13.97 -4.41
CA PHE A 228 11.00 -15.12 -4.98
C PHE A 228 9.75 -14.68 -5.74
N ARG A 229 9.71 -14.94 -7.05
CA ARG A 229 8.48 -14.81 -7.85
C ARG A 229 7.66 -16.09 -7.73
N ARG A 230 6.32 -15.97 -7.76
CA ARG A 230 5.45 -17.14 -7.78
C ARG A 230 5.63 -17.94 -9.09
N PRO A 231 5.51 -19.27 -9.06
CA PRO A 231 5.39 -20.07 -10.28
C PRO A 231 4.09 -19.73 -11.02
N LYS A 232 4.05 -19.99 -12.33
CA LYS A 232 2.82 -19.92 -13.11
C LYS A 232 1.84 -20.96 -12.57
N ASN A 233 0.59 -20.56 -12.35
CA ASN A 233 -0.48 -21.49 -11.98
C ASN A 233 -1.45 -21.72 -13.16
N LEU A 234 -2.43 -22.61 -12.95
CA LEU A 234 -3.44 -22.89 -13.97
C LEU A 234 -4.17 -21.63 -14.41
N ARG A 235 -4.52 -20.73 -13.48
CA ARG A 235 -5.15 -19.44 -13.83
C ARG A 235 -4.27 -18.65 -14.78
N ASP A 236 -2.97 -18.57 -14.57
CA ASP A 236 -2.06 -17.84 -15.47
C ASP A 236 -1.92 -18.50 -16.83
N SER A 237 -2.23 -19.80 -16.92
CA SER A 237 -2.16 -20.61 -18.15
C SER A 237 -3.48 -20.60 -18.93
N LEU A 238 -4.61 -20.48 -18.22
CA LEU A 238 -5.96 -20.55 -18.79
C LEU A 238 -6.59 -19.17 -19.00
N VAL A 239 -6.26 -18.19 -18.15
CA VAL A 239 -6.81 -16.84 -18.19
C VAL A 239 -5.80 -15.94 -18.86
N HIS A 240 -5.95 -15.74 -20.16
CA HIS A 240 -5.20 -14.75 -20.92
C HIS A 240 -6.19 -13.73 -21.44
N ALA A 241 -5.86 -12.44 -21.30
CA ALA A 241 -6.60 -11.43 -22.04
C ALA A 241 -6.35 -11.68 -23.53
N ASN A 242 -7.43 -11.82 -24.31
CA ASN A 242 -7.33 -11.87 -25.77
C ASN A 242 -6.97 -10.48 -26.29
N ILE A 243 -5.70 -10.10 -26.11
CA ILE A 243 -5.14 -8.88 -26.66
C ILE A 243 -4.58 -9.30 -28.01
N GLN A 244 -5.33 -9.02 -29.08
CA GLN A 244 -4.79 -9.13 -30.44
C GLN A 244 -3.53 -8.26 -30.50
N LYS A 245 -2.37 -8.89 -30.69
CA LYS A 245 -1.11 -8.17 -30.92
C LYS A 245 -1.15 -7.58 -32.31
N THR A 246 -1.73 -6.40 -32.46
CA THR A 246 -1.62 -5.62 -33.68
C THR A 246 -0.19 -5.10 -33.81
N HIS A 247 0.47 -5.35 -34.93
CA HIS A 247 1.86 -4.94 -35.21
C HIS A 247 2.04 -3.42 -35.46
N ILE A 248 1.06 -2.60 -35.10
CA ILE A 248 1.07 -1.16 -35.36
C ILE A 248 1.67 -0.46 -34.14
N CYS A 249 2.87 0.09 -34.31
CA CYS A 249 3.56 0.88 -33.29
C CYS A 249 3.06 2.33 -33.27
N GLY A 250 3.05 2.95 -32.09
CA GLY A 250 2.65 4.35 -31.90
C GLY A 250 1.49 4.52 -30.92
N SER A 251 1.16 5.78 -30.62
CA SER A 251 -0.08 6.17 -29.96
C SER A 251 -1.16 6.37 -31.02
N ARG A 252 -2.31 5.71 -30.86
CA ARG A 252 -3.44 5.80 -31.80
C ARG A 252 -4.76 5.72 -31.05
N PRO A 253 -5.84 6.30 -31.58
CA PRO A 253 -7.16 6.07 -31.02
C PRO A 253 -7.53 4.59 -31.16
N CYS A 254 -8.08 4.05 -30.07
CA CYS A 254 -8.71 2.75 -29.95
C CYS A 254 -9.89 2.50 -30.92
N ASN A 255 -10.45 3.55 -31.56
CA ASN A 255 -11.64 3.53 -32.41
C ASN A 255 -12.91 2.91 -31.80
N ILE A 256 -12.97 2.75 -30.47
CA ILE A 256 -14.18 2.34 -29.76
C ILE A 256 -15.12 3.55 -29.65
N ARG A 257 -16.36 3.42 -30.16
CA ARG A 257 -17.36 4.52 -30.26
C ARG A 257 -17.57 5.34 -28.97
N ARG A 258 -17.38 4.75 -27.79
CA ARG A 258 -17.61 5.41 -26.48
C ARG A 258 -16.33 5.83 -25.75
N CYS A 259 -15.15 5.68 -26.35
CA CYS A 259 -13.92 6.04 -25.67
C CYS A 259 -13.69 7.56 -25.70
N LEU A 260 -13.84 8.20 -24.54
CA LEU A 260 -13.60 9.64 -24.38
C LEU A 260 -12.12 10.00 -24.55
N THR A 261 -11.21 9.10 -24.17
CA THR A 261 -9.76 9.30 -24.30
C THR A 261 -9.31 9.34 -25.76
N CYS A 262 -9.97 8.59 -26.65
CA CYS A 262 -9.62 8.54 -28.07
C CYS A 262 -9.83 9.90 -28.78
N LYS A 263 -10.56 10.85 -28.17
CA LYS A 263 -10.67 12.25 -28.63
C LYS A 263 -9.45 13.11 -28.27
N LEU A 264 -8.70 12.71 -27.25
CA LEU A 264 -7.54 13.45 -26.72
C LEU A 264 -6.21 12.84 -27.16
N ILE A 265 -6.24 11.67 -27.82
CA ILE A 265 -5.04 10.97 -28.26
C ILE A 265 -4.53 11.59 -29.56
N THR A 266 -3.29 12.09 -29.52
CA THR A 266 -2.56 12.47 -30.72
C THR A 266 -1.97 11.23 -31.37
N THR A 267 -2.27 11.02 -32.65
CA THR A 267 -1.72 9.88 -33.38
C THR A 267 -0.26 10.16 -33.74
N THR A 268 0.68 9.52 -33.03
CA THR A 268 2.12 9.68 -33.30
C THR A 268 2.88 8.37 -33.13
N SER A 269 3.93 8.18 -33.92
CA SER A 269 4.91 7.10 -33.74
C SER A 269 6.15 7.56 -32.96
N GLN A 270 6.19 8.84 -32.60
CA GLN A 270 7.30 9.50 -31.92
C GLN A 270 6.78 10.45 -30.85
N PHE A 271 7.53 10.63 -29.77
CA PHE A 271 7.30 11.71 -28.82
C PHE A 271 8.60 12.47 -28.57
N THR A 272 8.49 13.80 -28.47
CA THR A 272 9.62 14.67 -28.14
C THR A 272 9.50 15.11 -26.70
N SER A 273 10.55 14.90 -25.92
CA SER A 273 10.61 15.38 -24.54
C SER A 273 10.64 16.90 -24.49
N THR A 274 9.69 17.51 -23.80
CA THR A 274 9.64 18.97 -23.59
C THR A 274 10.78 19.49 -22.71
N VAL A 275 11.44 18.61 -21.95
CA VAL A 275 12.54 18.97 -21.04
C VAL A 275 13.90 18.84 -21.72
N THR A 276 14.09 17.81 -22.55
CA THR A 276 15.40 17.47 -23.13
C THR A 276 15.50 17.70 -24.63
N GLY A 277 14.39 18.00 -25.30
CA GLY A 277 14.32 18.17 -26.76
C GLY A 277 14.57 16.90 -27.58
N LYS A 278 14.85 15.76 -26.93
CA LYS A 278 15.13 14.49 -27.61
C LYS A 278 13.83 13.82 -28.07
N THR A 279 13.84 13.34 -29.30
CA THR A 279 12.75 12.58 -29.91
C THR A 279 12.98 11.08 -29.71
N TYR A 280 11.93 10.38 -29.29
CA TYR A 280 11.94 8.94 -29.04
C TYR A 280 10.88 8.25 -29.90
N ASN A 281 11.24 7.11 -30.50
CA ASN A 281 10.28 6.26 -31.21
C ASN A 281 9.42 5.47 -30.20
N ILE A 282 8.12 5.42 -30.43
CA ILE A 282 7.16 4.64 -29.65
C ILE A 282 7.14 3.22 -30.24
N LEU A 283 7.78 2.27 -29.55
CA LEU A 283 7.98 0.89 -30.02
C LEU A 283 6.86 -0.08 -29.62
N HIS A 284 5.84 0.41 -28.93
CA HIS A 284 4.72 -0.38 -28.44
C HIS A 284 3.39 0.24 -28.90
N ASN A 285 2.34 -0.58 -28.95
CA ASN A 285 0.98 -0.09 -29.12
C ASN A 285 0.52 0.49 -27.77
N LEU A 286 0.24 1.79 -27.72
CA LEU A 286 -0.20 2.51 -26.52
C LEU A 286 -1.66 2.95 -26.67
#